data_AF-A0A0J7KWP0-F1
#
_entry.id   AF-A0A0J7KWP0-F1
#
_cell.length_a   1.000
_cell.length_b   1.000
_cell.length_c   1.000
_cell.angle_alpha   90.00
_cell.angle_beta   90.00
_cell.angle_gamma   90.00
#
_symmetry.space_group_name_H-M   'P 1'
#
loop_
_entity.id
_entity.type
_entity.pdbx_description
1 polymer ?
#
loop_
_entity_poly.entity_id
_entity_poly.type
_entity_poly.pdbx_seq_one_letter_code
_entity_poly.pdbx_strand_id
1 'polypeptide(L)'
;MDDCDKDDTIDTDSLEFEATQLSPCPKRLDLSKGGLSRVPESAIAFPAIEELALGWNQFSNVDNNLKLLHRFPKLRAVHLECNDLRGIPRELLELPALTYLNLSDNKIEIIPADICQLIKSVKQIS
;
A
#
# COMPACT_ATOMS: atom_id res chain seq x y z
N MET A 1 -3.06 -66.63 -26.67
CA MET A 1 -2.23 -66.09 -25.59
C MET A 1 -1.42 -64.99 -26.22
N ASP A 2 -1.65 -63.70 -26.07
CA ASP A 2 -2.64 -62.84 -25.43
C ASP A 2 -2.39 -61.51 -26.17
N ASP A 3 -3.36 -60.99 -26.91
CA ASP A 3 -4.38 -60.03 -26.46
C ASP A 3 -3.92 -58.56 -26.51
N CYS A 4 -4.78 -57.77 -27.15
CA CYS A 4 -5.03 -56.33 -27.03
C CYS A 4 -3.92 -55.30 -27.31
N ASP A 5 -4.14 -54.58 -28.41
CA ASP A 5 -4.50 -53.15 -28.41
C ASP A 5 -4.12 -52.33 -27.17
N LYS A 6 -3.30 -51.29 -27.39
CA LYS A 6 -3.82 -49.92 -27.47
C LYS A 6 -2.79 -48.95 -28.04
N ASP A 7 -3.23 -48.30 -29.11
CA ASP A 7 -2.86 -46.95 -29.48
C ASP A 7 -3.10 -46.04 -28.27
N ASP A 8 -2.04 -45.37 -27.81
CA ASP A 8 -2.15 -44.19 -26.97
C ASP A 8 -1.11 -43.20 -27.50
N THR A 9 -1.49 -42.54 -28.59
CA THR A 9 -1.12 -41.16 -28.87
C THR A 9 -0.91 -40.40 -27.56
N ILE A 10 0.34 -40.07 -27.23
CA ILE A 10 0.62 -39.09 -26.19
C ILE A 10 0.17 -37.75 -26.77
N ASP A 11 -1.02 -37.36 -26.37
CA ASP A 11 -1.57 -36.02 -26.51
C ASP A 11 -0.55 -35.04 -25.93
N THR A 12 0.17 -34.32 -26.81
CA THR A 12 1.13 -33.28 -26.41
C THR A 12 0.46 -31.96 -26.08
N ASP A 13 -0.84 -31.96 -25.78
CA ASP A 13 -1.61 -30.77 -25.45
C ASP A 13 -2.23 -30.91 -24.05
N SER A 14 -1.39 -30.88 -23.00
CA SER A 14 -1.86 -30.66 -21.62
C SER A 14 -0.67 -30.54 -20.65
N LEU A 15 0.07 -29.44 -20.75
CA LEU A 15 0.51 -28.71 -19.55
C LEU A 15 0.47 -27.22 -19.92
N GLU A 16 -0.77 -26.74 -19.95
CA GLU A 16 -1.10 -25.32 -19.80
C GLU A 16 -0.19 -24.69 -18.75
N PHE A 17 0.60 -23.71 -19.19
CA PHE A 17 0.63 -22.41 -18.55
C PHE A 17 0.62 -22.44 -17.01
N GLU A 18 1.65 -23.03 -16.40
CA GLU A 18 2.05 -22.60 -15.06
C GLU A 18 2.70 -21.20 -15.20
N ALA A 19 1.86 -20.21 -15.55
CA ALA A 19 2.07 -18.86 -15.07
C ALA A 19 1.98 -18.97 -13.55
N THR A 20 3.14 -19.24 -12.97
CA THR A 20 3.51 -19.09 -11.56
C THR A 20 2.42 -18.33 -10.83
N GLN A 21 1.72 -19.02 -9.95
CA GLN A 21 0.78 -18.47 -8.97
C GLN A 21 1.47 -17.32 -8.23
N LEU A 22 1.43 -16.12 -8.81
CA LEU A 22 1.93 -14.92 -8.18
C LEU A 22 0.94 -14.66 -7.06
N SER A 23 1.36 -14.94 -5.83
CA SER A 23 0.62 -14.63 -4.60
C SER A 23 -0.18 -13.35 -4.81
N PRO A 24 -1.50 -13.32 -4.52
CA PRO A 24 -2.31 -12.14 -4.76
C PRO A 24 -1.60 -10.94 -4.11
N CYS A 25 -1.15 -9.98 -4.92
CA CYS A 25 -0.51 -8.78 -4.41
C CYS A 25 -1.46 -8.17 -3.37
N PRO A 26 -1.03 -7.97 -2.13
CA PRO A 26 -1.93 -7.52 -1.08
C PRO A 26 -2.51 -6.17 -1.49
N LYS A 27 -3.84 -6.03 -1.38
CA LYS A 27 -4.50 -4.73 -1.55
C LYS A 27 -4.32 -3.85 -0.31
N ARG A 28 -4.05 -4.46 0.85
CA ARG A 28 -3.87 -3.81 2.13
C ARG A 28 -2.54 -4.23 2.73
N LEU A 29 -1.71 -3.26 3.10
CA LEU A 29 -0.47 -3.47 3.80
C LEU A 29 -0.58 -2.87 5.21
N ASP A 30 -0.48 -3.71 6.23
CA ASP A 30 -0.53 -3.29 7.63
C ASP A 30 0.88 -3.30 8.21
N LEU A 31 1.34 -2.12 8.62
CA LEU A 31 2.61 -1.89 9.31
C LEU A 31 2.37 -1.13 10.63
N SER A 32 1.16 -1.23 11.18
CA SER A 32 0.80 -0.60 12.45
C SER A 32 1.51 -1.26 13.63
N LYS A 33 1.65 -0.53 14.75
CA LYS A 33 2.20 -1.05 16.03
C LYS A 33 3.63 -1.62 15.92
N GLY A 34 4.40 -1.16 14.94
CA GLY A 34 5.77 -1.64 14.69
C GLY A 34 6.86 -0.78 15.34
N GLY A 35 6.49 0.30 16.03
CA GLY A 35 7.47 1.30 16.49
C GLY A 35 8.23 1.93 15.33
N LEU A 36 7.61 1.97 14.14
CA LEU A 36 8.26 2.43 12.92
C LEU A 36 8.40 3.95 12.98
N SER A 37 9.62 4.42 12.75
CA SER A 37 9.86 5.84 12.49
C SER A 37 9.79 6.18 11.01
N ARG A 38 9.93 5.19 10.11
CA ARG A 38 9.90 5.36 8.65
C ARG A 38 9.21 4.20 7.96
N VAL A 39 8.69 4.44 6.75
CA VAL A 39 8.18 3.36 5.90
C VAL A 39 9.38 2.50 5.47
N PRO A 40 9.35 1.17 5.68
CA PRO A 40 10.46 0.29 5.30
C PRO A 40 10.57 0.18 3.78
N GLU A 41 11.79 0.09 3.24
CA GLU A 41 12.02 -0.03 1.79
C GLU A 41 11.41 -1.32 1.22
N SER A 42 11.27 -2.37 2.04
CA SER A 42 10.59 -3.60 1.66
C SER A 42 9.11 -3.40 1.30
N ALA A 43 8.46 -2.34 1.81
CA ALA A 43 7.08 -2.03 1.44
C ALA A 43 6.94 -1.71 -0.06
N ILE A 44 8.01 -1.19 -0.70
CA ILE A 44 8.04 -0.86 -2.14
C ILE A 44 7.84 -2.10 -3.02
N ALA A 45 8.06 -3.32 -2.48
CA ALA A 45 7.76 -4.56 -3.18
C ALA A 45 6.27 -4.73 -3.53
N PHE A 46 5.39 -3.94 -2.91
CA PHE A 46 3.94 -3.99 -3.11
C PHE A 46 3.38 -2.66 -3.67
N PRO A 47 3.72 -2.26 -4.91
CA PRO A 47 3.28 -0.97 -5.48
C PRO A 47 1.78 -0.93 -5.79
N ALA A 48 1.11 -2.09 -5.80
CA ALA A 48 -0.31 -2.24 -6.13
C ALA A 48 -1.26 -2.10 -4.92
N ILE A 49 -0.75 -1.81 -3.73
CA ILE A 49 -1.58 -1.64 -2.52
C ILE A 49 -2.54 -0.45 -2.70
N GLU A 50 -3.76 -0.63 -2.20
CA GLU A 50 -4.80 0.39 -2.13
C GLU A 50 -4.96 0.96 -0.71
N GLU A 51 -4.56 0.21 0.31
CA GLU A 51 -4.67 0.62 1.70
C GLU A 51 -3.35 0.39 2.45
N LEU A 52 -2.91 1.40 3.19
CA LEU A 52 -1.70 1.33 4.01
C LEU A 52 -2.03 1.76 5.44
N ALA A 53 -1.79 0.86 6.39
CA ALA A 53 -1.93 1.15 7.81
C ALA A 53 -0.55 1.39 8.45
N LEU A 54 -0.35 2.61 8.94
CA LEU A 54 0.84 3.07 9.66
C LEU A 54 0.49 3.56 11.06
N GLY A 55 -0.72 3.29 11.55
CA GLY A 55 -1.17 3.74 12.86
C GLY A 55 -0.32 3.18 14.00
N TRP A 56 -0.36 3.83 15.16
CA TRP A 56 0.34 3.38 16.37
C TRP A 56 1.85 3.19 16.17
N ASN A 57 2.48 4.15 15.52
CA ASN A 57 3.91 4.14 15.23
C ASN A 57 4.54 5.44 15.74
N GLN A 58 5.76 5.77 15.29
CA GLN A 58 6.52 6.94 15.69
C GLN A 58 6.80 7.85 14.48
N PHE A 59 5.85 7.90 13.52
CA PHE A 59 6.00 8.75 12.34
C PHE A 59 5.94 10.22 12.75
N SER A 60 6.94 10.96 12.27
CA SER A 60 7.04 12.41 12.41
C SER A 60 7.38 13.02 11.05
N ASN A 61 7.17 14.33 10.95
CA ASN A 61 7.39 15.12 9.73
C ASN A 61 8.82 15.65 9.62
N VAL A 62 9.69 15.33 10.59
CA VAL A 62 11.03 15.94 10.72
C VAL A 62 12.06 15.31 9.77
N ASP A 63 11.88 14.03 9.40
CA ASP A 63 12.92 13.26 8.68
C ASP A 63 12.48 12.71 7.31
N ASN A 64 11.45 13.29 6.67
CA ASN A 64 10.90 12.77 5.41
C ASN A 64 10.55 11.26 5.49
N ASN A 65 10.04 10.83 6.64
CA ASN A 65 9.79 9.42 6.95
C ASN A 65 8.68 8.77 6.11
N LEU A 66 7.88 9.60 5.44
CA LEU A 66 6.82 9.22 4.52
C LEU A 66 7.21 9.44 3.05
N LYS A 67 8.49 9.72 2.78
CA LYS A 67 9.01 9.93 1.41
C LYS A 67 8.64 8.81 0.45
N LEU A 68 8.48 7.57 0.93
CA LEU A 68 8.21 6.42 0.06
C LEU A 68 6.75 6.32 -0.40
N LEU A 69 5.85 7.17 0.10
CA LEU A 69 4.42 7.09 -0.26
C LEU A 69 4.16 7.27 -1.76
N HIS A 70 4.95 8.09 -2.46
CA HIS A 70 4.86 8.25 -3.92
C HIS A 70 5.07 6.95 -4.71
N ARG A 71 5.65 5.91 -4.10
CA ARG A 71 5.86 4.60 -4.72
C ARG A 71 4.60 3.75 -4.76
N PHE A 72 3.51 4.22 -4.16
CA PHE A 72 2.22 3.53 -4.14
C PHE A 72 1.15 4.34 -4.89
N PRO A 73 1.18 4.35 -6.24
CA PRO A 73 0.30 5.18 -7.04
C PRO A 73 -1.19 4.79 -6.91
N LYS A 74 -1.48 3.60 -6.39
CA LYS A 74 -2.84 3.09 -6.18
C LYS A 74 -3.38 3.31 -4.77
N LEU A 75 -2.64 3.99 -3.87
CA LEU A 75 -3.12 4.23 -2.51
C LEU A 75 -4.40 5.06 -2.50
N ARG A 76 -5.42 4.51 -1.87
CA ARG A 76 -6.75 5.09 -1.68
C ARG A 76 -7.04 5.38 -0.22
N ALA A 77 -6.45 4.64 0.70
CA ALA A 77 -6.62 4.80 2.13
C ALA A 77 -5.27 4.77 2.85
N VAL A 78 -5.01 5.78 3.67
CA VAL A 78 -3.83 5.86 4.53
C VAL A 78 -4.26 6.09 5.97
N HIS A 79 -3.82 5.21 6.87
CA HIS A 79 -4.07 5.30 8.30
C HIS A 79 -2.79 5.71 9.01
N LEU A 80 -2.78 6.89 9.62
CA LEU A 80 -1.63 7.49 10.32
C LEU A 80 -2.00 7.88 11.75
N GLU A 81 -3.08 7.32 12.30
CA GLU A 81 -3.53 7.61 13.66
C GLU A 81 -2.51 7.22 14.71
N CYS A 82 -2.54 7.88 15.87
CA CYS A 82 -1.63 7.59 16.98
C CYS A 82 -0.15 7.64 16.54
N ASN A 83 0.28 8.76 15.96
CA ASN A 83 1.66 9.06 15.59
C ASN A 83 2.05 10.45 16.13
N ASP A 84 3.27 10.92 15.85
CA ASP A 84 3.80 12.20 16.32
C ASP A 84 3.86 13.27 15.21
N LEU A 85 2.93 13.23 14.24
CA LEU A 85 2.89 14.18 13.14
C LEU A 85 2.49 15.58 13.66
N ARG A 86 3.37 16.57 13.45
CA ARG A 86 3.13 18.00 13.70
C ARG A 86 2.55 18.79 12.53
N GLY A 87 2.61 18.25 11.33
CA GLY A 87 2.00 18.82 10.15
C GLY A 87 1.57 17.77 9.13
N ILE A 88 0.86 18.18 8.10
CA ILE A 88 0.52 17.26 7.01
C ILE A 88 1.70 17.19 6.03
N PRO A 89 2.35 16.02 5.88
CA PRO A 89 3.48 15.84 4.97
C PRO A 89 3.04 16.04 3.51
N ARG A 90 3.90 16.67 2.71
CA ARG A 90 3.61 17.00 1.31
C ARG A 90 3.38 15.74 0.47
N GLU A 91 4.01 14.65 0.83
CA GLU A 91 3.89 13.36 0.15
C GLU A 91 2.45 12.83 0.12
N LEU A 92 1.63 13.15 1.13
CA LEU A 92 0.21 12.80 1.13
C LEU A 92 -0.60 13.64 0.13
N LEU A 93 -0.15 14.87 -0.14
CA LEU A 93 -0.78 15.78 -1.12
C LEU A 93 -0.54 15.29 -2.55
N GLU A 94 0.55 14.53 -2.78
CA GLU A 94 0.98 14.06 -4.10
C GLU A 94 0.41 12.69 -4.46
N LEU A 95 -0.39 12.06 -3.59
CA LEU A 95 -1.03 10.78 -3.86
C LEU A 95 -2.27 10.95 -4.75
N PRO A 96 -2.25 10.45 -6.01
CA PRO A 96 -3.27 10.78 -7.00
C PRO A 96 -4.61 10.08 -6.77
N ALA A 97 -4.61 8.95 -6.05
CA ALA A 97 -5.79 8.11 -5.83
C ALA A 97 -6.31 8.18 -4.39
N LEU A 98 -5.72 9.02 -3.52
CA LEU A 98 -6.04 9.04 -2.10
C LEU A 98 -7.46 9.55 -1.87
N THR A 99 -8.29 8.73 -1.24
CA THR A 99 -9.71 9.02 -0.94
C THR A 99 -10.02 9.03 0.55
N TYR A 100 -9.18 8.41 1.38
CA TYR A 100 -9.36 8.32 2.82
C TYR A 100 -8.03 8.58 3.51
N LEU A 101 -8.04 9.45 4.52
CA LEU A 101 -6.87 9.77 5.32
C LEU A 101 -7.28 9.85 6.79
N ASN A 102 -6.68 9.03 7.64
CA ASN A 102 -6.84 9.12 9.09
C ASN A 102 -5.58 9.71 9.72
N LEU A 103 -5.73 10.86 10.37
CA LEU A 103 -4.69 11.58 11.10
C LEU A 103 -5.07 11.80 12.57
N SER A 104 -6.13 11.15 13.06
CA SER A 104 -6.56 11.23 14.46
C SER A 104 -5.41 10.92 15.44
N ASP A 105 -5.44 11.48 16.64
CA ASP A 105 -4.41 11.25 17.67
C ASP A 105 -2.97 11.55 17.19
N ASN A 106 -2.80 12.62 16.41
CA ASN A 106 -1.52 13.26 16.09
C ASN A 106 -1.42 14.65 16.76
N LYS A 107 -0.31 15.36 16.53
CA LYS A 107 -0.01 16.69 17.10
C LYS A 107 -0.02 17.78 16.02
N ILE A 108 -0.95 17.69 15.06
CA ILE A 108 -0.95 18.54 13.87
C ILE A 108 -1.23 20.00 14.26
N GLU A 109 -0.21 20.84 14.12
CA GLU A 109 -0.26 22.28 14.33
C GLU A 109 -0.10 23.04 13.00
N ILE A 110 0.56 22.41 12.02
CA ILE A 110 0.92 23.03 10.74
C ILE A 110 0.10 22.40 9.60
N ILE A 111 -0.73 23.22 8.97
CA ILE A 111 -1.46 22.85 7.76
C ILE A 111 -0.74 23.49 6.56
N PRO A 112 -0.29 22.72 5.57
CA PRO A 112 0.40 23.27 4.39
C PRO A 112 -0.55 24.13 3.55
N ALA A 113 -0.03 25.17 2.90
CA ALA A 113 -0.82 26.06 2.04
C ALA A 113 -1.52 25.30 0.89
N ASP A 114 -0.91 24.20 0.44
CA ASP A 114 -1.42 23.35 -0.64
C ASP A 114 -2.43 22.29 -0.16
N ILE A 115 -2.94 22.37 1.07
CA ILE A 115 -3.93 21.44 1.62
C ILE A 115 -5.20 21.32 0.75
N CYS A 116 -5.52 22.38 0.00
CA CYS A 116 -6.61 22.38 -0.98
C CYS A 116 -6.49 21.27 -2.02
N GLN A 117 -5.28 20.78 -2.33
CA GLN A 117 -5.08 19.64 -3.22
C GLN A 117 -5.56 18.33 -2.57
N LEU A 118 -5.23 18.15 -1.29
CA LEU A 118 -5.67 16.98 -0.52
C LEU A 118 -7.18 16.93 -0.41
N ILE A 119 -7.81 18.04 -0.02
CA ILE A 119 -9.27 18.15 0.18
C ILE A 119 -10.05 17.85 -1.11
N LYS A 120 -9.48 18.12 -2.29
CA LYS A 120 -10.10 17.78 -3.57
C LYS A 120 -10.07 16.28 -3.87
N SER A 121 -9.04 15.58 -3.40
CA SER A 121 -8.84 14.14 -3.67
C SER A 121 -9.50 13.26 -2.61
N VAL A 122 -9.41 13.65 -1.34
CA VAL A 122 -9.93 12.87 -0.21
C VAL A 122 -11.43 13.09 -0.01
N LYS A 123 -12.15 11.97 0.16
CA LYS A 123 -13.58 11.94 0.47
C LYS A 123 -13.83 11.96 1.97
N GLN A 124 -12.87 11.52 2.76
CA GLN A 124 -12.96 11.44 4.21
C GLN A 124 -11.60 11.72 4.85
N ILE A 125 -11.59 12.65 5.80
CA ILE A 125 -10.48 12.90 6.71
C ILE A 125 -11.00 12.70 8.14
N SER A 126 -10.27 11.90 8.93
CA SER A 126 -10.52 11.66 10.36
C SER A 126 -9.36 12.16 11.20
#